data_AF-A0A9D6N223-F1
#
_entry.id   AF-A0A9D6N223-F1
#
_cell.length_a   1.000
_cell.length_b   1.000
_cell.length_c   1.000
_cell.angle_alpha   90.00
_cell.angle_beta   90.00
_cell.angle_gamma   90.00
#
_symmetry.space_group_name_H-M   'P 1'
#
loop_
_entity.id
_entity.type
_entity.pdbx_description
1 polymer ?
#
loop_
_entity_poly.entity_id
_entity_poly.type
_entity_poly.pdbx_seq_one_letter_code
_entity_poly.pdbx_strand_id
1 'polypeptide(L)'
;MTPEKIKEWAMLSAAGALECPDAAEWARLLSEGNALAWQELSASREAITRALLAGLPVKRPRPGLKAQLLARVARTDGDAAPRSAKPPPFRTQRKDEGDWLSLPFPGIRAKLLSCDLQRNYAWIYAEIGAGVRYPSHHHSAAEELYVLTGDLVVNGTVLHAGDFHHAEADTDHADVASVDGCTALMLVPIDALTP
;
A
#
# COMPACT_ATOMS: atom_id res chain seq x y z
N MET A 1 16.21 4.93 -18.27
CA MET A 1 16.67 6.02 -17.38
C MET A 1 17.78 5.46 -16.51
N THR A 2 18.85 6.23 -16.23
CA THR A 2 19.93 5.75 -15.35
C THR A 2 19.49 5.74 -13.88
N PRO A 3 20.06 4.88 -13.02
CA PRO A 3 19.77 4.88 -11.58
C PRO A 3 19.96 6.25 -10.92
N GLU A 4 21.01 6.98 -11.29
CA GLU A 4 21.29 8.32 -10.76
C GLU A 4 20.17 9.31 -11.11
N LYS A 5 19.67 9.24 -12.35
CA LYS A 5 18.58 10.10 -12.81
C LYS A 5 17.24 9.73 -12.17
N ILE A 6 16.99 8.44 -11.91
CA ILE A 6 15.82 7.98 -11.16
C ILE A 6 15.84 8.55 -9.73
N LYS A 7 16.98 8.49 -9.06
CA LYS A 7 17.15 9.03 -7.70
C LYS A 7 16.95 10.55 -7.65
N GLU A 8 17.53 11.27 -8.60
CA GLU A 8 17.33 12.72 -8.73
C GLU A 8 15.85 13.07 -8.94
N TRP A 9 15.19 12.39 -9.89
CA TRP A 9 13.78 12.64 -10.21
C TRP A 9 12.84 12.23 -9.08
N ALA A 10 13.15 11.16 -8.34
CA ALA A 10 12.42 10.77 -7.14
C ALA A 10 12.44 11.88 -6.08
N MET A 11 13.61 12.48 -5.83
CA MET A 11 13.76 13.56 -4.85
C MET A 11 13.02 14.82 -5.30
N LEU A 12 13.16 15.22 -6.57
CA LEU A 12 12.44 16.37 -7.14
C LEU A 12 10.92 16.15 -7.14
N SER A 13 10.47 14.95 -7.48
CA SER A 13 9.05 14.59 -7.48
C SER A 13 8.47 14.60 -6.06
N ALA A 14 9.18 14.01 -5.10
CA ALA A 14 8.77 14.02 -3.69
C ALA A 14 8.70 15.43 -3.10
N ALA A 15 9.58 16.34 -3.55
CA ALA A 15 9.56 17.76 -3.18
C ALA A 15 8.49 18.58 -3.93
N GLY A 16 7.81 18.02 -4.94
CA GLY A 16 6.88 18.74 -5.80
C GLY A 16 7.56 19.72 -6.76
N ALA A 17 8.83 19.51 -7.08
CA ALA A 17 9.68 20.40 -7.88
C ALA A 17 10.04 19.84 -9.27
N LEU A 18 9.57 18.63 -9.62
CA LEU A 18 9.80 18.06 -10.95
C LEU A 18 8.84 18.68 -11.97
N GLU A 19 9.39 19.34 -12.99
CA GLU A 19 8.62 20.08 -14.00
C GLU A 19 8.44 19.28 -15.31
N CYS A 20 7.57 19.77 -16.21
CA CYS A 20 7.43 19.21 -17.55
C CYS A 20 8.67 19.54 -18.41
N PRO A 21 9.14 18.61 -19.27
CA PRO A 21 8.52 17.33 -19.62
C PRO A 21 8.86 16.16 -18.68
N ASP A 22 9.83 16.32 -17.79
CA ASP A 22 10.37 15.26 -16.93
C ASP A 22 9.30 14.62 -16.04
N ALA A 23 8.37 15.43 -15.51
CA ALA A 23 7.24 14.94 -14.71
C ALA A 23 6.33 13.94 -15.47
N ALA A 24 6.15 14.13 -16.77
CA ALA A 24 5.33 13.23 -17.59
C ALA A 24 6.06 11.89 -17.84
N GLU A 25 7.36 11.93 -18.10
CA GLU A 25 8.18 10.73 -18.25
C GLU A 25 8.29 9.97 -16.93
N TRP A 26 8.43 10.68 -15.81
CA TRP A 26 8.42 10.11 -14.47
C TRP A 26 7.10 9.41 -14.14
N ALA A 27 5.96 10.06 -14.43
CA ALA A 27 4.64 9.46 -14.22
C ALA A 27 4.46 8.17 -15.04
N ARG A 28 4.95 8.14 -16.28
CA ARG A 28 4.96 6.94 -17.13
C ARG A 28 5.81 5.82 -16.52
N LEU A 29 7.00 6.16 -16.02
CA LEU A 29 7.90 5.19 -15.40
C LEU A 29 7.27 4.52 -14.16
N LEU A 30 6.53 5.31 -13.35
CA LEU A 30 5.78 4.80 -12.21
C LEU A 30 4.59 3.94 -12.63
N SER A 31 3.83 4.36 -13.65
CA SER A 31 2.66 3.60 -14.13
C SER A 31 3.04 2.28 -14.79
N GLU A 32 4.25 2.19 -15.34
CA GLU A 32 4.84 0.96 -15.86
C GLU A 32 5.37 0.03 -14.75
N GLY A 33 5.26 0.43 -13.49
CA GLY A 33 5.65 -0.39 -12.34
C GLY A 33 7.17 -0.51 -12.17
N ASN A 34 7.95 0.48 -12.59
CA ASN A 34 9.41 0.44 -12.41
C ASN A 34 9.79 0.40 -10.93
N ALA A 35 10.36 -0.74 -10.50
CA ALA A 35 10.62 -0.99 -9.08
C ALA A 35 11.57 0.03 -8.44
N LEU A 36 12.68 0.37 -9.11
CA LEU A 36 13.65 1.34 -8.60
C LEU A 36 13.03 2.75 -8.47
N ALA A 37 12.18 3.15 -9.40
CA ALA A 37 11.48 4.43 -9.32
C ALA A 37 10.54 4.50 -8.12
N TRP A 38 9.77 3.44 -7.84
CA TRP A 38 8.89 3.35 -6.67
C TRP A 38 9.67 3.33 -5.35
N GLN A 39 10.78 2.60 -5.30
CA GLN A 39 11.65 2.53 -4.13
C GLN A 39 12.25 3.91 -3.80
N GLU A 40 12.87 4.56 -4.79
CA GLU A 40 13.50 5.87 -4.60
C GLU A 40 12.47 6.97 -4.28
N LEU A 41 11.27 6.92 -4.88
CA LEU A 41 10.19 7.86 -4.56
C LEU A 41 9.74 7.73 -3.11
N SER A 42 9.54 6.50 -2.64
CA SER A 42 9.08 6.22 -1.27
C SER A 42 10.12 6.68 -0.25
N ALA A 43 11.40 6.31 -0.46
CA ALA A 43 12.52 6.75 0.37
C ALA A 43 12.64 8.29 0.41
N SER A 44 12.50 8.95 -0.75
CA SER A 44 12.57 10.41 -0.86
C SER A 44 11.42 11.10 -0.12
N ARG A 45 10.18 10.59 -0.23
CA ARG A 45 9.01 11.11 0.48
C ARG A 45 9.18 11.00 1.99
N GLU A 46 9.67 9.87 2.47
CA GLU A 46 9.89 9.65 3.89
C GLU A 46 10.96 10.62 4.42
N ALA A 47 12.10 10.72 3.74
CA ALA A 47 13.19 11.62 4.11
C ALA A 47 12.74 13.09 4.17
N ILE A 48 12.01 13.56 3.16
CA ILE A 48 11.47 14.93 3.12
C ILE A 48 10.47 15.14 4.26
N THR A 49 9.53 14.21 4.46
CA THR A 49 8.52 14.30 5.51
C THR A 49 9.17 14.40 6.89
N ARG A 50 10.16 13.55 7.17
CA ARG A 50 10.92 13.55 8.42
C ARG A 50 11.64 14.88 8.64
N ALA A 51 12.29 15.41 7.60
CA ALA A 51 12.98 16.70 7.68
C ALA A 51 12.01 17.86 7.93
N LEU A 52 10.87 17.89 7.23
CA LEU A 52 9.84 18.92 7.41
C LEU A 52 9.22 18.87 8.81
N LEU A 53 8.91 17.66 9.32
CA LEU A 53 8.35 17.49 10.67
C LEU A 53 9.33 17.95 11.77
N ALA A 54 10.63 17.77 11.57
CA ALA A 54 11.64 18.23 12.52
C ALA A 54 11.87 19.75 12.48
N GLY A 55 11.71 20.39 11.31
CA GLY A 55 12.09 21.79 11.09
C GLY A 55 10.95 22.80 11.10
N LEU A 56 9.69 22.38 10.87
CA LEU A 56 8.58 23.32 10.71
C LEU A 56 7.84 23.59 12.02
N PRO A 57 7.51 24.86 12.33
CA PRO A 57 6.67 25.17 13.47
C PRO A 57 5.25 24.63 13.27
N VAL A 58 4.66 24.05 14.33
CA VAL A 58 3.29 23.56 14.30
C VAL A 58 2.32 24.72 14.08
N LYS A 59 1.68 24.76 12.90
CA LYS A 59 0.60 25.71 12.60
C LYS A 59 -0.74 25.07 12.91
N ARG A 60 -1.44 25.60 13.93
CA ARG A 60 -2.78 25.09 14.28
C ARG A 60 -3.78 25.42 13.17
N PRO A 61 -4.55 24.44 12.68
CA PRO A 61 -5.66 24.71 11.77
C PRO A 61 -6.72 25.60 12.41
N ARG A 62 -7.57 26.22 11.58
CA ARG A 62 -8.68 27.06 12.08
C ARG A 62 -9.60 26.24 12.99
N PRO A 63 -10.12 26.82 14.09
CA PRO A 63 -11.12 26.17 14.92
C PRO A 63 -12.30 25.67 14.07
N GLY A 64 -12.76 24.45 14.34
CA GLY A 64 -13.88 23.85 13.61
C GLY A 64 -13.51 23.14 12.29
N LEU A 65 -12.29 23.30 11.74
CA LEU A 65 -11.90 22.60 10.50
C LEU A 65 -12.02 21.07 10.64
N LYS A 66 -11.58 20.51 11.77
CA LYS A 66 -11.73 19.08 12.06
C LYS A 66 -13.21 18.66 12.02
N ALA A 67 -14.09 19.43 12.65
CA ALA A 67 -15.52 19.13 12.67
C ALA A 67 -16.14 19.23 11.27
N GLN A 68 -15.73 20.21 10.46
CA GLN A 68 -16.17 20.37 9.08
C GLN A 68 -15.72 19.21 8.19
N LEU A 69 -14.45 18.77 8.32
CA LEU A 69 -13.92 17.62 7.58
C LEU A 69 -14.66 16.34 7.96
N LEU A 70 -14.83 16.06 9.26
CA LEU A 70 -15.58 14.90 9.73
C LEU A 70 -17.05 14.93 9.26
N ALA A 71 -17.69 16.10 9.31
CA ALA A 71 -19.05 16.26 8.80
C ALA A 71 -19.15 16.11 7.27
N ARG A 72 -18.08 16.35 6.52
CA ARG A 72 -18.03 16.14 5.07
C ARG A 72 -17.82 14.66 4.75
N VAL A 73 -16.88 13.99 5.43
CA VAL A 73 -16.67 12.54 5.30
C VAL A 73 -17.97 11.78 5.57
N ALA A 74 -18.66 12.11 6.67
CA ALA A 74 -19.95 11.50 7.03
C ALA A 74 -21.09 11.77 6.03
N ARG A 75 -20.97 12.79 5.16
CA ARG A 75 -21.94 13.06 4.08
C ARG A 75 -21.57 12.36 2.78
N THR A 76 -20.29 12.16 2.50
CA THR A 76 -19.82 11.32 1.38
C THR A 76 -20.11 9.84 1.60
N ASP A 77 -20.33 9.41 2.85
CA ASP A 77 -20.89 8.10 3.19
C ASP A 77 -22.38 7.94 2.79
N GLY A 78 -22.94 8.86 2.00
CA GLY A 78 -24.34 8.81 1.53
C GLY A 78 -24.70 7.56 0.71
N ASP A 79 -23.72 6.81 0.20
CA ASP A 79 -23.88 5.50 -0.44
C ASP A 79 -23.19 4.34 0.31
N ALA A 80 -22.54 4.62 1.46
CA ALA A 80 -21.86 3.60 2.27
C ALA A 80 -22.47 3.57 3.68
N ALA A 81 -23.02 2.43 4.07
CA ALA A 81 -23.72 2.22 5.34
C ALA A 81 -22.99 2.83 6.56
N PRO A 82 -23.73 3.37 7.55
CA PRO A 82 -23.16 4.18 8.63
C PRO A 82 -22.13 3.41 9.49
N ARG A 83 -20.88 3.89 9.50
CA ARG A 83 -19.76 3.38 10.33
C ARG A 83 -19.87 3.68 11.84
N SER A 84 -21.06 3.95 12.36
CA SER A 84 -21.28 4.34 13.78
C SER A 84 -22.05 3.30 14.61
N ALA A 85 -22.49 2.19 14.02
CA ALA A 85 -22.97 1.06 14.80
C ALA A 85 -21.76 0.32 15.40
N LYS A 86 -21.81 -0.02 16.71
CA LYS A 86 -20.89 -0.99 17.31
C LYS A 86 -20.86 -2.21 16.38
N PRO A 87 -19.67 -2.68 15.92
CA PRO A 87 -19.63 -3.78 14.98
C PRO A 87 -20.38 -4.98 15.57
N PRO A 88 -21.13 -5.72 14.74
CA PRO A 88 -21.87 -6.87 15.20
C PRO A 88 -20.93 -7.85 15.90
N PRO A 89 -21.41 -8.61 16.90
CA PRO A 89 -20.58 -9.54 17.66
C PRO A 89 -19.91 -10.60 16.77
N PHE A 90 -20.51 -10.89 15.60
CA PHE A 90 -19.96 -11.75 14.57
C PHE A 90 -20.09 -11.07 13.22
N ARG A 91 -19.06 -11.18 12.39
CA ARG A 91 -19.07 -10.74 10.98
C ARG A 91 -18.75 -11.95 10.12
N THR A 92 -19.50 -12.12 9.03
CA THR A 92 -19.22 -13.09 7.98
C THR A 92 -19.21 -12.34 6.66
N GLN A 93 -18.20 -12.61 5.85
CA GLN A 93 -18.08 -12.10 4.49
C GLN A 93 -17.96 -13.30 3.56
N ARG A 94 -18.85 -13.42 2.59
CA ARG A 94 -18.77 -14.43 1.53
C ARG A 94 -17.74 -14.00 0.48
N LYS A 95 -17.27 -14.96 -0.31
CA LYS A 95 -16.27 -14.73 -1.37
C LYS A 95 -16.62 -13.54 -2.27
N ASP A 96 -17.87 -13.47 -2.70
CA ASP A 96 -18.34 -12.46 -3.65
C ASP A 96 -18.81 -11.16 -2.96
N GLU A 97 -18.73 -11.08 -1.63
CA GLU A 97 -19.10 -9.90 -0.85
C GLU A 97 -17.90 -8.99 -0.55
N GLY A 98 -18.20 -7.73 -0.24
CA GLY A 98 -17.26 -6.70 0.17
C GLY A 98 -16.44 -6.08 -0.95
N ASP A 99 -15.94 -4.88 -0.65
CA ASP A 99 -15.33 -4.00 -1.62
C ASP A 99 -13.84 -4.30 -1.83
N TRP A 100 -13.39 -4.06 -3.06
CA TRP A 100 -11.98 -4.08 -3.40
C TRP A 100 -11.32 -2.78 -2.94
N LEU A 101 -10.14 -2.90 -2.34
CA LEU A 101 -9.28 -1.78 -2.00
C LEU A 101 -8.74 -1.15 -3.29
N SER A 102 -8.76 0.18 -3.32
CA SER A 102 -8.11 0.97 -4.37
C SER A 102 -6.60 1.00 -4.14
N LEU A 103 -5.89 0.01 -4.69
CA LEU A 103 -4.44 -0.08 -4.64
C LEU A 103 -3.80 0.61 -5.86
N PRO A 104 -2.63 1.26 -5.72
CA PRO A 104 -1.94 1.93 -6.83
C PRO A 104 -1.23 0.96 -7.79
N PHE A 105 -1.36 -0.36 -7.57
CA PHE A 105 -0.60 -1.39 -8.28
C PHE A 105 -1.48 -2.15 -9.28
N PRO A 106 -1.32 -1.92 -10.59
CA PRO A 106 -2.08 -2.64 -11.61
C PRO A 106 -1.89 -4.16 -11.51
N GLY A 107 -2.97 -4.92 -11.68
CA GLY A 107 -2.92 -6.39 -11.64
C GLY A 107 -2.97 -7.00 -10.24
N ILE A 108 -2.97 -6.19 -9.19
CA ILE A 108 -3.22 -6.61 -7.81
C ILE A 108 -4.56 -6.03 -7.36
N ARG A 109 -5.40 -6.87 -6.76
CA ARG A 109 -6.61 -6.41 -6.08
C ARG A 109 -6.68 -7.07 -4.71
N ALA A 110 -7.12 -6.33 -3.70
CA ALA A 110 -7.26 -6.87 -2.35
C ALA A 110 -8.61 -6.52 -1.73
N LYS A 111 -9.14 -7.39 -0.86
CA LYS A 111 -10.30 -7.12 0.00
C LYS A 111 -9.84 -7.03 1.45
N LEU A 112 -10.31 -6.03 2.19
CA LEU A 112 -10.11 -5.97 3.63
C LEU A 112 -11.08 -6.93 4.33
N LEU A 113 -10.53 -7.94 5.02
CA LEU A 113 -11.32 -8.92 5.75
C LEU A 113 -11.50 -8.54 7.21
N SER A 114 -10.45 -7.99 7.84
CA SER A 114 -10.48 -7.50 9.22
C SER A 114 -9.40 -6.45 9.46
N CYS A 115 -9.63 -5.57 10.43
CA CYS A 115 -8.72 -4.50 10.79
C CYS A 115 -8.75 -4.31 12.31
N ASP A 116 -7.57 -4.33 12.93
CA ASP A 116 -7.36 -4.07 14.35
C ASP A 116 -6.45 -2.85 14.51
N LEU A 117 -7.07 -1.69 14.69
CA LEU A 117 -6.36 -0.42 14.85
C LEU A 117 -5.50 -0.38 16.12
N GLN A 118 -5.84 -1.16 17.16
CA GLN A 118 -5.07 -1.14 18.41
C GLN A 118 -3.77 -1.90 18.29
N ARG A 119 -3.78 -3.00 17.54
CA ARG A 119 -2.61 -3.86 17.32
C ARG A 119 -1.88 -3.56 16.00
N ASN A 120 -2.33 -2.55 15.27
CA ASN A 120 -1.80 -2.11 13.99
C ASN A 120 -1.71 -3.23 12.92
N TYR A 121 -2.74 -4.07 12.77
CA TYR A 121 -2.76 -5.07 11.68
C TYR A 121 -4.10 -5.15 10.96
N ALA A 122 -4.03 -5.65 9.72
CA ALA A 122 -5.18 -5.95 8.88
C ALA A 122 -5.02 -7.30 8.20
N TRP A 123 -6.11 -8.06 8.15
CA TRP A 123 -6.21 -9.24 7.30
C TRP A 123 -6.77 -8.81 5.95
N ILE A 124 -6.07 -9.17 4.88
CA ILE A 124 -6.53 -8.96 3.51
C ILE A 124 -6.54 -10.27 2.73
N TYR A 125 -7.50 -10.38 1.81
CA TYR A 125 -7.46 -11.37 0.74
C TYR A 125 -6.97 -10.68 -0.52
N ALA A 126 -5.87 -11.16 -1.11
CA ALA A 126 -5.25 -10.60 -2.30
C ALA A 126 -5.43 -11.54 -3.49
N GLU A 127 -5.72 -10.95 -4.65
CA GLU A 127 -5.65 -11.57 -5.97
C GLU A 127 -4.54 -10.89 -6.76
N ILE A 128 -3.58 -11.69 -7.21
CA ILE A 128 -2.41 -11.24 -7.97
C ILE A 128 -2.49 -11.90 -9.34
N GLY A 129 -2.54 -11.10 -10.41
CA GLY A 129 -2.60 -11.59 -11.78
C GLY A 129 -1.33 -12.30 -12.24
N ALA A 130 -1.46 -13.11 -13.29
CA ALA A 130 -0.31 -13.75 -13.94
C ALA A 130 0.68 -12.71 -14.49
N GLY A 131 1.98 -12.96 -14.29
CA GLY A 131 3.08 -12.07 -14.68
C GLY A 131 3.17 -10.77 -13.87
N VAL A 132 2.31 -10.55 -12.88
CA VAL A 132 2.33 -9.34 -12.06
C VAL A 132 3.55 -9.37 -11.14
N ARG A 133 4.26 -8.23 -11.11
CA ARG A 133 5.38 -7.99 -10.22
C ARG A 133 5.03 -6.87 -9.25
N TYR A 134 5.35 -7.11 -8.00
CA TYR A 134 5.23 -6.12 -6.94
C TYR A 134 6.64 -5.65 -6.57
N PRO A 135 6.89 -4.32 -6.61
CA PRO A 135 8.20 -3.77 -6.29
C PRO A 135 8.71 -4.17 -4.90
N SER A 136 10.03 -4.16 -4.77
CA SER A 136 10.69 -4.20 -3.47
C SER A 136 10.12 -3.10 -2.56
N HIS A 137 9.82 -3.48 -1.32
CA HIS A 137 9.30 -2.58 -0.30
C HIS A 137 9.81 -3.00 1.07
N HIS A 138 9.86 -2.03 1.97
CA HIS A 138 10.33 -2.18 3.34
C HIS A 138 9.17 -2.50 4.27
N HIS A 139 9.39 -3.43 5.20
CA HIS A 139 8.44 -3.82 6.22
C HIS A 139 8.69 -3.07 7.52
N SER A 140 7.90 -2.04 7.81
CA SER A 140 7.95 -1.32 9.09
C SER A 140 7.43 -2.15 10.28
N ALA A 141 6.73 -3.25 9.99
CA ALA A 141 6.30 -4.26 10.93
C ALA A 141 6.22 -5.61 10.20
N ALA A 142 6.13 -6.70 10.95
CA ALA A 142 6.07 -8.04 10.37
C ALA A 142 4.87 -8.20 9.41
N GLU A 143 5.09 -8.95 8.34
CA GLU A 143 4.08 -9.35 7.35
C GLU A 143 4.02 -10.88 7.26
N GLU A 144 2.81 -11.41 7.26
CA GLU A 144 2.58 -12.85 7.08
C GLU A 144 1.71 -13.08 5.85
N LEU A 145 2.01 -14.13 5.08
CA LEU A 145 1.23 -14.54 3.92
C LEU A 145 1.00 -16.04 3.89
N TYR A 146 -0.18 -16.44 3.42
CA TYR A 146 -0.53 -17.83 3.16
C TYR A 146 -1.14 -17.95 1.76
N VAL A 147 -0.51 -18.76 0.89
CA VAL A 147 -0.98 -18.92 -0.50
C VAL A 147 -2.17 -19.86 -0.52
N LEU A 148 -3.27 -19.42 -1.13
CA LEU A 148 -4.51 -20.18 -1.25
C LEU A 148 -4.58 -20.93 -2.58
N THR A 149 -4.18 -20.30 -3.67
CA THR A 149 -4.15 -20.90 -5.02
C THR A 149 -3.00 -20.31 -5.84
N GLY A 150 -2.47 -21.08 -6.80
CA GLY A 150 -1.46 -20.58 -7.74
C GLY A 150 -0.07 -20.48 -7.13
N ASP A 151 0.73 -19.53 -7.63
CA ASP A 151 2.13 -19.36 -7.26
C ASP A 151 2.48 -17.93 -6.83
N LEU A 152 3.40 -17.81 -5.86
CA LEU A 152 3.99 -16.54 -5.47
C LEU A 152 5.49 -16.71 -5.26
N VAL A 153 6.29 -15.94 -5.99
CA VAL A 153 7.73 -15.87 -5.81
C VAL A 153 8.04 -14.74 -4.83
N VAL A 154 8.69 -15.08 -3.72
CA VAL A 154 9.14 -14.13 -2.69
C VAL A 154 10.62 -14.39 -2.41
N ASN A 155 11.47 -13.38 -2.57
CA ASN A 155 12.92 -13.50 -2.34
C ASN A 155 13.55 -14.70 -3.07
N GLY A 156 13.13 -14.95 -4.31
CA GLY A 156 13.59 -16.07 -5.14
C GLY A 156 13.05 -17.45 -4.75
N THR A 157 12.23 -17.53 -3.69
CA THR A 157 11.55 -18.77 -3.27
C THR A 157 10.18 -18.83 -3.92
N VAL A 158 9.87 -19.94 -4.58
CA VAL A 158 8.54 -20.18 -5.17
C VAL A 158 7.65 -20.82 -4.11
N LEU A 159 6.57 -20.13 -3.76
CA LEU A 159 5.52 -20.58 -2.86
C LEU A 159 4.32 -21.05 -3.68
N HIS A 160 3.66 -22.11 -3.23
CA HIS A 160 2.44 -22.65 -3.82
C HIS A 160 1.30 -22.69 -2.81
N ALA A 161 0.11 -23.02 -3.29
CA ALA A 161 -1.06 -23.24 -2.43
C ALA A 161 -0.73 -24.13 -1.22
N GLY A 162 -0.96 -23.60 -0.02
CA GLY A 162 -0.66 -24.26 1.25
C GLY A 162 0.63 -23.79 1.94
N ASP A 163 1.47 -23.03 1.24
CA ASP A 163 2.72 -22.51 1.80
C ASP A 163 2.49 -21.20 2.56
N PHE A 164 3.25 -21.06 3.64
CA PHE A 164 3.29 -19.89 4.52
C PHE A 164 4.62 -19.15 4.35
N HIS A 165 4.56 -17.83 4.39
CA HIS A 165 5.74 -16.98 4.46
C HIS A 165 5.58 -15.93 5.55
N HIS A 166 6.67 -15.64 6.23
CA HIS A 166 6.77 -14.61 7.26
C HIS A 166 7.97 -13.74 6.95
N ALA A 167 7.74 -12.44 7.01
CA ALA A 167 8.77 -11.42 6.93
C ALA A 167 8.78 -10.64 8.26
N GLU A 168 9.98 -10.49 8.83
CA GLU A 168 10.17 -9.76 10.07
C GLU A 168 10.08 -8.25 9.84
N ALA A 169 9.79 -7.52 10.92
CA ALA A 169 9.96 -6.07 10.91
C ALA A 169 11.39 -5.67 10.56
N ASP A 170 11.55 -4.49 9.97
CA ASP A 170 12.82 -3.93 9.51
C ASP A 170 13.54 -4.80 8.46
N THR A 171 12.77 -5.56 7.66
CA THR A 171 13.29 -6.31 6.51
C THR A 171 12.77 -5.75 5.18
N ASP A 172 13.48 -6.03 4.10
CA ASP A 172 13.08 -5.67 2.74
C ASP A 172 12.64 -6.91 1.99
N HIS A 173 11.46 -6.85 1.37
CA HIS A 173 11.12 -7.77 0.30
C HIS A 173 11.93 -7.40 -0.95
N ALA A 174 12.61 -8.37 -1.56
CA ALA A 174 13.03 -8.27 -2.96
C ALA A 174 11.81 -8.38 -3.89
N ASP A 175 12.02 -8.37 -5.21
CA ASP A 175 10.92 -8.48 -6.20
C ASP A 175 9.98 -9.66 -5.88
N VAL A 176 8.71 -9.33 -5.61
CA VAL A 176 7.63 -10.31 -5.45
C VAL A 176 6.94 -10.47 -6.80
N ALA A 177 6.62 -11.70 -7.20
CA ALA A 177 5.99 -11.94 -8.49
C ALA A 177 5.05 -13.14 -8.45
N SER A 178 4.02 -13.14 -9.31
CA SER A 178 3.26 -14.34 -9.61
C SER A 178 3.42 -14.68 -11.09
N VAL A 179 3.76 -15.93 -11.41
CA VAL A 179 3.96 -16.41 -12.78
C VAL A 179 2.62 -16.69 -13.43
N ASP A 180 1.81 -17.56 -12.84
CA ASP A 180 0.53 -18.01 -13.38
C ASP A 180 -0.67 -17.32 -12.71
N GLY A 181 -0.42 -16.48 -11.71
CA GLY A 181 -1.43 -15.79 -10.92
C GLY A 181 -1.74 -16.55 -9.64
N CYS A 182 -2.04 -15.83 -8.57
CA CYS A 182 -2.32 -16.44 -7.27
C CYS A 182 -3.35 -15.69 -6.45
N THR A 183 -3.84 -16.38 -5.43
CA THR A 183 -4.62 -15.77 -4.36
C THR A 183 -3.95 -16.08 -3.03
N ALA A 184 -3.94 -15.09 -2.15
CA ALA A 184 -3.27 -15.20 -0.86
C ALA A 184 -4.10 -14.54 0.23
N LEU A 185 -3.96 -15.07 1.44
CA LEU A 185 -4.41 -14.43 2.65
C LEU A 185 -3.18 -13.78 3.30
N MET A 186 -3.27 -12.49 3.63
CA MET A 186 -2.13 -11.74 4.18
C MET A 186 -2.53 -11.03 5.46
N LEU A 187 -1.61 -11.00 6.41
CA LEU A 187 -1.64 -10.18 7.61
C LEU A 187 -0.58 -9.09 7.45
N VAL A 188 -1.03 -7.84 7.35
CA VAL A 188 -0.17 -6.69 7.06
C VAL A 188 -0.36 -5.59 8.09
N PRO A 189 0.64 -4.74 8.36
CA PRO A 189 0.41 -3.51 9.10
C PRO A 189 -0.58 -2.61 8.38
N ILE A 190 -1.41 -1.87 9.12
CA ILE A 190 -2.44 -1.01 8.51
C ILE A 190 -1.80 0.09 7.65
N ASP A 191 -0.61 0.56 8.04
CA ASP A 191 0.13 1.58 7.31
C ASP A 191 0.55 1.11 5.90
N ALA A 192 0.69 -0.20 5.67
CA ALA A 192 0.96 -0.76 4.35
C ALA A 192 -0.27 -0.74 3.41
N LEU A 193 -1.47 -0.50 3.94
CA LEU A 193 -2.70 -0.37 3.14
C LEU A 193 -3.01 1.06 2.72
N THR A 194 -2.24 2.04 3.21
CA THR A 194 -2.37 3.45 2.85
C THR A 194 -1.30 3.85 1.84
N PRO A 195 -1.66 4.49 0.71
CA PRO A 195 -0.71 4.92 -0.32
C PRO A 195 0.20 6.07 0.12
#